data_AF-A0A5C3KR76-F1
#
_entry.id   AF-A0A5C3KR76-F1
#
_cell.length_a   1.000
_cell.length_b   1.000
_cell.length_c   1.000
_cell.angle_alpha   90.00
_cell.angle_beta   90.00
_cell.angle_gamma   90.00
#
_symmetry.space_group_name_H-M   'P 1'
#
loop_
_entity.id
_entity.type
_entity.pdbx_description
1 polymer ?
#
loop_
_entity_poly.entity_id
_entity_poly.type
_entity_poly.pdbx_seq_one_letter_code
_entity_poly.pdbx_strand_id
1 'polypeptide(L)'
;MSIIRERRSSYPSLDIEACPDPDLSKDSDSPNRPDSTSSMSISMLKLLLSLNCFSKLTKTATLVSQFLIDRIKLKITLWRFLNTGVIATFGIWKTICAYSDNGEVNAWDMALGLLWAVISYWGNLTEAEYPEACPALFQKDVKTVLVRPCLTWLIILATAMPIYISGYMALTTCAYTNDIQ
;
A
#
# COMPACT_ATOMS: atom_id res chain seq x y z
N MET A 1 23.58 35.64 10.24
CA MET A 1 22.32 35.79 10.99
C MET A 1 21.17 35.82 9.99
N SER A 2 20.59 34.66 9.69
CA SER A 2 19.50 34.50 8.72
C SER A 2 18.15 34.51 9.44
N ILE A 3 17.30 35.46 9.06
CA ILE A 3 15.98 35.70 9.61
C ILE A 3 15.04 34.57 9.18
N ILE A 4 14.64 33.72 10.13
CA ILE A 4 13.59 32.71 9.93
C ILE A 4 12.25 33.43 9.94
N ARG A 5 11.62 33.50 8.77
CA ARG A 5 10.32 34.13 8.54
C ARG A 5 9.23 33.13 8.86
N GLU A 6 8.64 33.27 10.04
CA GLU A 6 7.53 32.48 10.55
C GLU A 6 6.27 32.71 9.70
N ARG A 7 5.92 31.76 8.82
CA ARG A 7 4.60 31.75 8.15
C ARG A 7 3.58 31.17 9.12
N ARG A 8 2.84 32.03 9.82
CA ARG A 8 1.56 31.66 10.41
C ARG A 8 0.59 31.35 9.27
N SER A 9 0.24 30.08 9.13
CA SER A 9 -0.90 29.63 8.32
C SER A 9 -2.18 30.10 9.02
N SER A 10 -2.75 31.20 8.54
CA SER A 10 -4.13 31.58 8.84
C SER A 10 -5.05 30.52 8.24
N TYR A 11 -5.54 29.61 9.07
CA TYR A 11 -6.70 28.83 8.71
C TYR A 11 -7.92 29.77 8.75
N PRO A 12 -8.74 29.83 7.68
CA PRO A 12 -10.01 30.53 7.74
C PRO A 12 -10.87 29.84 8.80
N SER A 13 -11.32 30.61 9.78
CA SER A 13 -12.36 30.24 10.73
C SER A 13 -13.61 29.84 9.94
N LEU A 14 -13.82 28.53 9.81
CA LEU A 14 -15.08 27.97 9.36
C LEU A 14 -16.08 28.23 10.47
N ASP A 15 -16.99 29.17 10.23
CA ASP A 15 -18.20 29.34 11.01
C ASP A 15 -18.99 28.03 10.90
N ILE A 16 -18.98 27.25 11.98
CA ILE A 16 -19.79 26.05 12.12
C ILE A 16 -21.23 26.54 12.27
N GLU A 17 -21.90 26.67 11.14
CA GLU A 17 -23.34 26.86 11.06
C GLU A 17 -23.99 25.63 11.71
N ALA A 18 -24.62 25.85 12.86
CA ALA A 18 -25.28 24.82 13.62
C ALA A 18 -26.37 24.17 12.75
N CYS A 19 -26.15 22.92 12.35
CA CYS A 19 -27.21 22.12 11.74
C CYS A 19 -28.38 22.06 12.72
N PRO A 20 -29.61 22.44 12.30
CA PRO A 20 -30.79 22.28 13.13
C PRO A 20 -30.99 20.80 13.45
N ASP A 21 -31.23 20.51 14.73
CA ASP A 21 -31.58 19.18 15.22
C ASP A 21 -32.76 18.63 14.41
N PRO A 22 -32.61 17.51 13.68
CA PRO A 22 -33.73 16.87 13.03
C PRO A 22 -34.63 16.28 14.11
N ASP A 23 -35.79 16.91 14.25
CA ASP A 23 -36.85 16.51 15.15
C ASP A 23 -37.09 15.00 15.13
N LEU A 24 -37.09 14.48 16.35
CA LEU A 24 -37.34 13.12 16.76
C LEU A 24 -38.78 12.72 16.41
N SER A 25 -39.07 12.37 15.15
CA SER A 25 -40.32 11.69 14.80
C SER A 25 -40.21 10.20 15.17
N LYS A 26 -40.62 9.90 16.40
CA LYS A 26 -41.12 8.57 16.80
C LYS A 26 -42.23 8.17 15.83
N ASP A 27 -41.96 7.18 14.97
CA ASP A 27 -43.02 6.36 14.41
C ASP A 27 -42.55 4.91 14.23
N SER A 28 -43.02 4.09 15.17
CA SER A 28 -43.90 2.95 14.88
C SER A 28 -43.33 1.84 13.96
N ASP A 29 -42.81 0.81 14.63
CA ASP A 29 -42.95 -0.63 14.33
C ASP A 29 -43.18 -1.07 12.88
N SER A 30 -42.14 -1.65 12.26
CA SER A 30 -42.29 -2.69 11.24
C SER A 30 -41.11 -3.67 11.26
N PRO A 31 -41.30 -4.94 11.67
CA PRO A 31 -40.24 -5.93 11.73
C PRO A 31 -40.04 -6.57 10.36
N ASN A 32 -39.50 -5.83 9.40
CA ASN A 32 -38.95 -6.43 8.18
C ASN A 32 -37.49 -6.80 8.43
N ARG A 33 -37.32 -7.99 9.01
CA ARG A 33 -36.03 -8.68 9.16
C ARG A 33 -35.42 -8.83 7.76
N PRO A 34 -34.32 -8.13 7.41
CA PRO A 34 -33.69 -8.33 6.13
C PRO A 34 -33.07 -9.74 6.10
N ASP A 35 -33.50 -10.54 5.14
CA ASP A 35 -32.96 -11.88 4.89
C ASP A 35 -31.45 -11.81 4.65
N SER A 36 -30.71 -12.20 5.69
CA SER A 36 -29.25 -12.16 5.78
C SER A 36 -28.52 -13.03 4.74
N THR A 37 -29.26 -13.87 4.02
CA THR A 37 -28.75 -14.75 2.97
C THR A 37 -28.41 -14.03 1.66
N SER A 38 -28.97 -12.84 1.40
CA SER A 38 -28.71 -12.09 0.15
C SER A 38 -27.46 -11.20 0.20
N SER A 39 -26.97 -10.81 1.37
CA SER A 39 -25.79 -9.93 1.49
C SER A 39 -24.45 -10.66 1.29
N MET A 40 -24.42 -11.96 1.60
CA MET A 40 -23.21 -12.77 1.50
C MET A 40 -22.83 -13.05 0.04
N SER A 41 -23.82 -13.21 -0.84
CA SER A 41 -23.59 -13.46 -2.27
C SER A 41 -23.02 -12.24 -3.00
N ILE A 42 -23.42 -11.02 -2.66
CA ILE A 42 -22.89 -9.79 -3.28
C ILE A 42 -21.42 -9.57 -2.90
N SER A 43 -21.06 -9.80 -1.63
CA SER A 43 -19.68 -9.65 -1.15
C SER A 43 -18.74 -10.68 -1.79
N MET A 44 -19.21 -11.92 -1.94
CA MET A 44 -18.44 -12.97 -2.59
C MET A 44 -18.23 -12.70 -4.09
N LEU A 45 -19.25 -12.16 -4.76
CA LEU A 45 -19.16 -11.80 -6.18
C LEU A 45 -18.13 -10.67 -6.42
N LYS A 46 -18.10 -9.66 -5.54
CA LYS A 46 -17.10 -8.58 -5.58
C LYS A 46 -15.67 -9.12 -5.40
N LEU A 47 -15.49 -10.09 -4.49
CA LEU A 47 -14.20 -10.76 -4.26
C LEU A 47 -13.74 -11.55 -5.51
N LEU A 48 -14.64 -12.32 -6.12
CA LEU A 48 -14.33 -13.09 -7.34
C LEU A 48 -14.02 -12.19 -8.55
N LEU A 49 -14.75 -11.08 -8.71
CA LEU A 49 -14.46 -10.08 -9.75
C LEU A 49 -13.09 -9.43 -9.52
N SER A 50 -12.76 -9.10 -8.27
CA SER A 50 -11.44 -8.56 -7.89
C SER A 50 -10.31 -9.54 -8.20
N LEU A 51 -10.46 -10.82 -7.83
CA LEU A 51 -9.46 -11.86 -8.08
C LEU A 51 -9.24 -12.12 -9.58
N ASN A 52 -10.30 -12.13 -10.38
CA ASN A 52 -10.20 -12.29 -11.83
C ASN A 52 -9.52 -11.10 -12.52
N CYS A 53 -9.82 -9.88 -12.06
CA CYS A 53 -9.12 -8.68 -12.52
C CYS A 53 -7.63 -8.76 -12.18
N PHE A 54 -7.32 -9.19 -10.96
CA PHE A 54 -5.96 -9.33 -10.46
C PHE A 54 -5.13 -10.37 -11.25
N SER A 55 -5.75 -11.50 -11.61
CA SER A 55 -5.13 -12.54 -12.45
C SER A 55 -4.79 -12.03 -13.86
N LYS A 56 -5.64 -11.17 -14.44
CA LYS A 56 -5.34 -10.56 -15.75
C LYS A 56 -4.21 -9.54 -15.63
N LEU A 57 -4.20 -8.73 -14.57
CA LEU A 57 -3.19 -7.70 -14.32
C LEU A 57 -1.79 -8.32 -14.10
N THR A 58 -1.72 -9.42 -13.36
CA THR A 58 -0.44 -10.12 -13.11
C THR A 58 0.14 -10.73 -14.39
N LYS A 59 -0.71 -11.27 -15.28
CA LYS A 59 -0.28 -11.79 -16.59
C LYS A 59 0.23 -10.68 -17.51
N THR A 60 -0.45 -9.54 -17.58
CA THR A 60 0.04 -8.41 -18.40
C THR A 60 1.31 -7.80 -17.81
N ALA A 61 1.41 -7.65 -16.49
CA ALA A 61 2.62 -7.15 -15.83
C ALA A 61 3.83 -8.07 -16.04
N THR A 62 3.64 -9.40 -16.01
CA THR A 62 4.72 -10.36 -16.29
C THR A 62 5.16 -10.33 -17.76
N LEU A 63 4.23 -10.14 -18.70
CA LEU A 63 4.58 -9.98 -20.12
C LEU A 63 5.32 -8.67 -20.40
N VAL A 64 4.87 -7.56 -19.82
CA VAL A 64 5.52 -6.24 -19.97
C VAL A 64 6.90 -6.26 -19.34
N SER A 65 7.06 -6.84 -18.16
CA SER A 65 8.37 -6.98 -17.52
C SER A 65 9.31 -7.87 -18.32
N GLN A 66 8.85 -8.99 -18.87
CA GLN A 66 9.67 -9.81 -19.78
C GLN A 66 10.09 -9.02 -21.03
N PHE A 67 9.17 -8.29 -21.65
CA PHE A 67 9.47 -7.49 -22.84
C PHE A 67 10.49 -6.38 -22.54
N LEU A 68 10.37 -5.70 -21.39
CA LEU A 68 11.31 -4.66 -20.96
C LEU A 68 12.69 -5.24 -20.66
N ILE A 69 12.77 -6.40 -20.00
CA ILE A 69 14.04 -7.10 -19.72
C ILE A 69 14.74 -7.51 -21.02
N ASP A 70 14.01 -8.02 -22.00
CA ASP A 70 14.60 -8.47 -23.26
C ASP A 70 15.08 -7.31 -24.14
N ARG A 71 14.36 -6.17 -24.11
CA ARG A 71 14.70 -5.00 -24.95
C ARG A 71 15.79 -4.14 -24.35
N ILE A 72 15.83 -4.05 -23.03
CA ILE A 72 16.77 -3.20 -22.34
C ILE A 72 17.85 -4.13 -21.78
N LYS A 73 19.02 -4.17 -22.43
CA LYS A 73 20.24 -4.84 -21.93
C LYS A 73 20.80 -4.16 -20.67
N LEU A 74 19.93 -3.70 -19.78
CA LEU A 74 20.28 -3.17 -18.47
C LEU A 74 20.80 -4.34 -17.65
N LYS A 75 22.04 -4.20 -17.17
CA LYS A 75 22.52 -4.98 -16.04
C LYS A 75 21.66 -4.60 -14.84
N ILE A 76 20.69 -5.44 -14.52
CA ILE A 76 19.84 -5.27 -13.34
C ILE A 76 20.55 -6.03 -12.22
N THR A 77 21.24 -5.27 -11.37
CA THR A 77 21.82 -5.80 -10.15
C THR A 77 20.71 -6.18 -9.18
N LEU A 78 20.95 -7.19 -8.34
CA LEU A 78 19.98 -7.64 -7.34
C LEU A 78 19.60 -6.50 -6.39
N TRP A 79 20.58 -5.65 -6.07
CA TRP A 79 20.37 -4.43 -5.29
C TRP A 79 19.30 -3.51 -5.88
N ARG A 80 19.42 -3.15 -7.16
CA ARG A 80 18.45 -2.28 -7.85
C ARG A 80 17.06 -2.90 -7.90
N PHE A 81 16.99 -4.22 -8.06
CA PHE A 81 15.73 -4.95 -8.01
C PHE A 81 15.05 -4.84 -6.65
N LEU A 82 15.79 -5.08 -5.56
CA LEU A 82 15.27 -4.93 -4.19
C LEU A 82 14.84 -3.49 -3.91
N ASN A 83 15.65 -2.52 -4.29
CA ASN A 83 15.35 -1.09 -4.10
C ASN A 83 14.04 -0.70 -4.78
N THR A 84 13.88 -1.11 -6.04
CA THR A 84 12.66 -0.85 -6.81
C THR A 84 11.45 -1.56 -6.20
N GLY A 85 11.62 -2.81 -5.77
CA GLY A 85 10.56 -3.59 -5.14
C GLY A 85 10.03 -2.93 -3.88
N VAL A 86 10.92 -2.49 -2.98
CA VAL A 86 10.51 -1.85 -1.73
C VAL A 86 9.85 -0.50 -1.98
N ILE A 87 10.39 0.33 -2.88
CA ILE A 87 9.74 1.62 -3.22
C ILE A 87 8.35 1.39 -3.82
N ALA A 88 8.21 0.39 -4.71
CA ALA A 88 6.92 0.06 -5.31
C ALA A 88 5.90 -0.42 -4.28
N THR A 89 6.29 -1.29 -3.34
CA THR A 89 5.37 -1.77 -2.30
C THR A 89 4.95 -0.67 -1.34
N PHE A 90 5.88 0.20 -0.90
CA PHE A 90 5.54 1.37 -0.08
C PHE A 90 4.63 2.36 -0.82
N GLY A 91 4.89 2.59 -2.11
CA GLY A 91 4.05 3.46 -2.94
C GLY A 91 2.61 2.93 -3.06
N ILE A 92 2.46 1.64 -3.38
CA ILE A 92 1.15 0.98 -3.47
C ILE A 92 0.45 1.02 -2.12
N TRP A 93 1.16 0.67 -1.05
CA TRP A 93 0.64 0.70 0.32
C TRP A 93 0.05 2.07 0.67
N LYS A 94 0.82 3.13 0.43
CA LYS A 94 0.40 4.51 0.70
C LYS A 94 -0.81 4.93 -0.12
N THR A 95 -0.89 4.51 -1.39
CA THR A 95 -2.08 4.79 -2.21
C THR A 95 -3.31 4.10 -1.66
N ILE A 96 -3.21 2.86 -1.19
CA ILE A 96 -4.34 2.13 -0.58
C ILE A 96 -4.81 2.84 0.70
N CYS A 97 -3.87 3.23 1.58
CA CYS A 97 -4.21 3.97 2.80
C CYS A 97 -4.88 5.32 2.49
N ALA A 98 -4.43 6.04 1.46
CA ALA A 98 -5.02 7.30 1.06
C ALA A 98 -6.49 7.17 0.60
N TYR A 99 -6.90 6.01 0.07
CA TYR A 99 -8.30 5.75 -0.29
C TYR A 99 -9.17 5.32 0.90
N SER A 100 -8.59 5.01 2.06
CA SER A 100 -9.33 4.43 3.19
C SER A 100 -9.98 5.46 4.11
N ASP A 101 -9.96 6.76 3.81
CA ASP A 101 -10.35 7.89 4.69
C ASP A 101 -9.64 7.96 6.07
N ASN A 102 -8.91 6.91 6.47
CA ASN A 102 -7.93 6.91 7.56
C ASN A 102 -6.62 7.56 7.12
N GLY A 103 -6.73 8.76 6.53
CA GLY A 103 -5.64 9.49 5.87
C GLY A 103 -4.61 10.10 6.82
N GLU A 104 -4.65 9.77 8.11
CA GLU A 104 -3.59 10.18 9.03
C GLU A 104 -2.29 9.47 8.63
N VAL A 105 -1.39 10.25 8.03
CA VAL A 105 -0.03 9.81 7.72
C VAL A 105 0.64 9.43 9.03
N ASN A 106 0.71 8.13 9.30
CA ASN A 106 1.32 7.64 10.53
C ASN A 106 2.80 8.05 10.52
N ALA A 107 3.30 8.60 11.62
CA ALA A 107 4.71 8.98 11.77
C ALA A 107 5.65 7.80 11.46
N TRP A 108 5.17 6.57 11.71
CA TRP A 108 5.85 5.33 11.34
C TRP A 108 6.08 5.15 9.83
N ASP A 109 5.13 5.53 8.99
CA ASP A 109 5.28 5.40 7.53
C ASP A 109 6.34 6.36 7.00
N MET A 110 6.42 7.57 7.57
CA MET A 110 7.48 8.53 7.24
C MET A 110 8.85 8.04 7.73
N ALA A 111 8.92 7.49 8.94
CA ALA A 111 10.16 6.95 9.50
C ALA A 111 10.70 5.76 8.67
N LEU A 112 9.84 4.84 8.26
CA LEU A 112 10.21 3.70 7.41
C LEU A 112 10.66 4.15 6.01
N GLY A 113 9.94 5.11 5.41
CA GLY A 113 10.33 5.68 4.12
C GLY A 113 11.70 6.36 4.18
N LEU A 114 11.96 7.13 5.24
CA LEU A 114 13.25 7.79 5.45
C LEU A 114 14.37 6.78 5.73
N LEU A 115 14.13 5.79 6.60
CA LEU A 115 15.08 4.73 6.89
C LEU A 115 15.46 3.98 5.61
N TRP A 116 14.47 3.62 4.80
CA TRP A 116 14.73 2.96 3.52
C TRP A 116 15.53 3.87 2.58
N ALA A 117 15.18 5.15 2.46
CA ALA A 117 15.93 6.09 1.62
C ALA A 117 17.41 6.20 2.01
N VAL A 118 17.71 6.18 3.32
CA VAL A 118 19.09 6.16 3.83
C VAL A 118 19.79 4.86 3.44
N ILE A 119 19.15 3.71 3.64
CA ILE A 119 19.69 2.40 3.23
C ILE A 119 19.94 2.36 1.71
N SER A 120 18.98 2.86 0.92
CA SER A 120 19.08 2.97 -0.54
C SER A 120 20.27 3.83 -0.97
N TYR A 121 20.47 4.96 -0.31
CA TYR A 121 21.57 5.88 -0.57
C TYR A 121 22.93 5.22 -0.32
N TRP A 122 23.11 4.62 0.86
CA TRP A 122 24.36 3.93 1.21
C TRP A 122 24.63 2.71 0.35
N GLY A 123 23.59 1.94 0.01
CA GLY A 123 23.75 0.80 -0.89
C GLY A 123 24.10 1.21 -2.33
N ASN A 124 23.59 2.35 -2.81
CA ASN A 124 24.02 2.89 -4.11
C ASN A 124 25.47 3.40 -4.07
N LEU A 125 25.87 4.04 -2.96
CA LEU A 125 27.25 4.51 -2.79
C LEU A 125 28.23 3.33 -2.74
N THR A 126 27.90 2.28 -1.98
CA THR A 126 28.72 1.05 -1.91
C THR A 126 28.73 0.28 -3.23
N GLU A 127 27.63 0.25 -3.99
CA GLU A 127 27.61 -0.31 -5.37
C GLU A 127 28.61 0.42 -6.28
N ALA A 128 28.72 1.75 -6.13
CA ALA A 128 29.57 2.58 -6.97
C ALA A 128 31.07 2.52 -6.59
N GLU A 129 31.38 2.56 -5.30
CA GLU A 129 32.77 2.62 -4.81
C GLU A 129 33.40 1.24 -4.59
N TYR A 130 32.63 0.27 -4.09
CA TYR A 130 33.13 -1.04 -3.67
C TYR A 130 32.22 -2.18 -4.12
N PRO A 131 32.09 -2.43 -5.44
CA PRO A 131 31.23 -3.50 -5.95
C PRO A 131 31.67 -4.90 -5.48
N GLU A 132 32.93 -5.04 -5.05
CA GLU A 132 33.51 -6.28 -4.52
C GLU A 132 33.15 -6.57 -3.06
N ALA A 133 32.61 -5.59 -2.31
CA ALA A 133 32.21 -5.80 -0.92
C ALA A 133 31.08 -6.84 -0.81
N CYS A 134 30.18 -6.85 -1.81
CA CYS A 134 29.12 -7.86 -1.91
C CYS A 134 28.87 -8.21 -3.39
N PRO A 135 29.70 -9.06 -4.01
CA PRO A 135 29.62 -9.34 -5.44
C PRO A 135 28.31 -10.07 -5.80
N ALA A 136 27.73 -10.82 -4.85
CA ALA A 136 26.42 -11.44 -5.02
C ALA A 136 25.28 -10.41 -5.19
N LEU A 137 25.41 -9.23 -4.58
CA LEU A 137 24.39 -8.19 -4.59
C LEU A 137 24.61 -7.18 -5.73
N PHE A 138 25.87 -6.81 -5.98
CA PHE A 138 26.25 -5.70 -6.87
C PHE A 138 26.81 -6.14 -8.24
N GLN A 139 27.47 -7.30 -8.32
CA GLN A 139 28.12 -7.72 -9.58
C GLN A 139 27.39 -8.86 -10.29
N LYS A 140 26.74 -9.75 -9.53
CA LYS A 140 26.06 -10.91 -10.09
C LYS A 140 24.79 -10.44 -10.79
N ASP A 141 24.85 -10.39 -12.12
CA ASP A 141 23.69 -10.20 -12.96
C ASP A 141 22.67 -11.28 -12.59
N VAL A 142 21.48 -10.84 -12.16
CA VAL A 142 20.45 -11.78 -11.75
C VAL A 142 19.95 -12.41 -13.03
N LYS A 143 20.44 -13.62 -13.34
CA LYS A 143 19.93 -14.41 -14.45
C LYS A 143 18.41 -14.45 -14.33
N THR A 144 17.71 -14.28 -15.44
CA THR A 144 16.24 -14.18 -15.55
C THR A 144 15.49 -15.26 -14.76
N VAL A 145 16.14 -16.42 -14.54
CA VAL A 145 15.67 -17.55 -13.72
C VAL A 145 15.42 -17.18 -12.25
N LEU A 146 16.23 -16.30 -11.63
CA LEU A 146 16.10 -15.89 -10.24
C LEU A 146 15.24 -14.62 -10.07
N VAL A 147 15.19 -13.77 -11.10
CA VAL A 147 14.27 -12.61 -11.13
C VAL A 147 12.82 -13.08 -11.05
N ARG A 148 12.49 -14.19 -11.72
CA ARG A 148 11.12 -14.71 -11.78
C ARG A 148 10.53 -15.02 -10.39
N PRO A 149 11.12 -15.91 -9.56
CA PRO A 149 10.56 -16.20 -8.24
C PRO A 149 10.60 -14.99 -7.30
N CYS A 150 11.60 -14.12 -7.43
CA CYS A 150 11.72 -12.92 -6.59
C CYS A 150 10.62 -11.89 -6.92
N LEU A 151 10.34 -11.69 -8.21
CA LEU A 151 9.21 -10.88 -8.67
C LEU A 151 7.88 -11.49 -8.24
N THR A 152 7.71 -12.80 -8.38
CA THR A 152 6.50 -13.49 -7.90
C THR A 152 6.33 -13.31 -6.40
N TRP A 153 7.41 -13.40 -5.61
CA TRP A 153 7.38 -13.17 -4.16
C TRP A 153 7.02 -11.73 -3.82
N LEU A 154 7.59 -10.75 -4.54
CA LEU A 154 7.26 -9.34 -4.37
C LEU A 154 5.79 -9.05 -4.69
N ILE A 155 5.26 -9.63 -5.76
CA ILE A 155 3.85 -9.54 -6.12
C ILE A 155 2.99 -10.20 -5.03
N ILE A 156 3.36 -11.41 -4.58
CA ILE A 156 2.64 -12.10 -3.51
C ILE A 156 2.62 -11.22 -2.26
N LEU A 157 3.75 -10.69 -1.81
CA LEU A 157 3.81 -9.79 -0.65
C LEU A 157 2.95 -8.55 -0.84
N ALA A 158 3.05 -7.89 -2.00
CA ALA A 158 2.26 -6.70 -2.33
C ALA A 158 0.74 -6.98 -2.30
N THR A 159 0.34 -8.21 -2.56
CA THR A 159 -1.09 -8.61 -2.63
C THR A 159 -1.62 -9.24 -1.36
N ALA A 160 -0.79 -9.98 -0.64
CA ALA A 160 -1.15 -10.66 0.59
C ALA A 160 -1.21 -9.68 1.76
N MET A 161 -0.33 -8.66 1.78
CA MET A 161 -0.33 -7.63 2.83
C MET A 161 -1.65 -6.86 2.93
N PRO A 162 -2.25 -6.35 1.82
CA PRO A 162 -3.57 -5.71 1.88
C PRO A 162 -4.67 -6.62 2.42
N ILE A 163 -4.66 -7.91 2.07
CA ILE A 163 -5.65 -8.88 2.56
C ILE A 163 -5.47 -9.07 4.07
N TYR A 164 -4.23 -9.23 4.53
CA TYR A 164 -3.91 -9.39 5.94
C TYR A 164 -4.35 -8.16 6.75
N ILE A 165 -4.09 -6.97 6.23
CA ILE A 165 -4.39 -5.72 6.94
C ILE A 165 -5.88 -5.39 6.90
N SER A 166 -6.57 -5.68 5.79
CA SER A 166 -8.04 -5.59 5.74
C SER A 166 -8.69 -6.53 6.76
N GLY A 167 -8.14 -7.73 6.96
CA GLY A 167 -8.59 -8.65 8.01
C GLY A 167 -8.32 -8.11 9.42
N TYR A 168 -7.14 -7.55 9.64
CA TYR A 168 -6.74 -6.98 10.94
C TYR A 168 -7.59 -5.75 11.33
N MET A 169 -7.89 -4.87 10.38
CA MET A 169 -8.76 -3.70 10.60
C MET A 169 -10.21 -4.12 10.91
N ALA A 170 -10.72 -5.16 10.24
CA ALA A 170 -12.06 -5.67 10.55
C ALA A 170 -12.14 -6.23 11.99
N LEU A 171 -11.11 -6.96 12.43
CA LEU A 171 -11.06 -7.54 13.78
C LEU A 171 -10.96 -6.46 14.87
N THR A 172 -10.13 -5.44 14.66
CA THR A 172 -9.96 -4.34 15.63
C THR A 172 -11.20 -3.47 15.75
N THR A 173 -11.91 -3.22 14.63
CA THR A 173 -13.19 -2.49 14.64
C THR A 173 -14.26 -3.23 15.45
N CYS A 174 -14.38 -4.56 15.26
CA CYS A 174 -15.33 -5.39 16.02
C CYS A 174 -15.00 -5.44 17.52
N ALA A 175 -13.72 -5.42 17.89
CA ALA A 175 -13.31 -5.39 19.29
C ALA A 175 -13.72 -4.07 19.97
N TYR A 176 -13.50 -2.94 19.29
CA TYR A 176 -13.82 -1.62 19.84
C TYR A 176 -15.32 -1.38 20.03
N THR A 177 -16.16 -1.93 19.14
CA THR A 177 -17.62 -1.81 19.28
C THR A 177 -18.21 -2.58 20.45
N ASN A 178 -17.55 -3.65 20.92
CA ASN A 178 -18.06 -4.45 22.04
C ASN A 178 -17.75 -3.84 23.42
N ASP A 179 -16.76 -2.96 23.53
CA ASP A 179 -16.41 -2.28 24.80
C ASP A 179 -17.29 -1.04 25.10
N ILE A 180 -18.12 -0.61 24.15
CA ILE A 180 -18.96 0.60 24.28
C ILE A 180 -20.41 0.26 24.69
N GLN A 181 -20.78 -1.04 24.77
CA GLN A 181 -22.10 -1.49 25.26
C GLN A 181 -22.06 -1.92 26.74
#